data_AF-A0A931BTJ9-F1
#
_entry.id   AF-A0A931BTJ9-F1
#
_cell.length_a   1.000
_cell.length_b   1.000
_cell.length_c   1.000
_cell.angle_alpha   90.00
_cell.angle_beta   90.00
_cell.angle_gamma   90.00
#
_symmetry.space_group_name_H-M   'P 1'
#
loop_
_entity.id
_entity.type
_entity.pdbx_description
1 polymer ?
#
loop_
_entity_poly.entity_id
_entity_poly.type
_entity_poly.pdbx_seq_one_letter_code
_entity_poly.pdbx_strand_id
1 'polypeptide(L)'
;MRFLRVIDIKYHINSWDFAMPIYNPATKTYVFSTIDDDIFDLSVYALTEARNVLGNASDNTIIGDDFNNVIDGGDGNDFLNGGLGQDTLIGGLGNDYYVIDENDELVENADEGIDTVQASFTYTLLKNFENLVLTGVGDISGTGNSANNVLTGNAGNNTLDGGLGNDTLDGGSGGIDKLIGGAGNDVYKVRDTLDELVENPNEGIDTVIAFVSYTLKTNFENLTLSGSADINGKGNDADNELIGNAGRNQLEGGNGNDTLNGGAGADTLVGGQGDDVYFVDNIGDTIVEAANEGYDIVHASVDFRLADNLEALVLEGQEATTGIGNNLDNTLTGNFGNNTLIGGGGNDYLDGRSGADRMIGGAGDDTYIVDNIGDTIVEAANEGYDIVHASVDFRLADNLEAL
;
A
#
# COMPACT_ATOMS: atom_id res chain seq x y z
N MET A 1 23.22 24.60 34.58
CA MET A 1 21.80 24.37 34.92
C MET A 1 21.69 23.14 35.80
N ARG A 2 20.63 22.99 36.61
CA ARG A 2 20.34 21.76 37.36
C ARG A 2 19.19 21.05 36.63
N PHE A 3 19.41 19.80 36.23
CA PHE A 3 18.38 18.95 35.63
C PHE A 3 17.73 18.09 36.70
N LEU A 4 16.42 17.88 36.56
CA LEU A 4 15.73 16.82 37.23
C LEU A 4 15.94 15.53 36.44
N ARG A 5 16.50 14.49 37.08
CA ARG A 5 16.65 13.19 36.45
C ARG A 5 15.48 12.30 36.82
N VAL A 6 14.86 11.68 35.82
CA VAL A 6 14.01 10.52 36.02
C VAL A 6 14.89 9.39 36.58
N ILE A 7 14.46 8.80 37.69
CA ILE A 7 15.15 7.67 38.32
C ILE A 7 14.24 6.47 38.16
N ASP A 8 14.80 5.34 37.72
CA ASP A 8 14.11 4.05 37.79
C ASP A 8 13.84 3.69 39.25
N ILE A 9 12.63 3.98 39.70
CA ILE A 9 12.20 3.60 41.04
C ILE A 9 11.39 2.31 40.92
N LYS A 10 12.08 1.16 41.03
CA LYS A 10 11.42 -0.14 41.28
C LYS A 10 10.89 -0.17 42.72
N TYR A 11 9.69 0.32 42.97
CA TYR A 11 8.96 -0.01 44.19
C TYR A 11 8.04 -1.21 43.96
N HIS A 12 8.16 -2.23 44.81
CA HIS A 12 7.07 -3.18 45.04
C HIS A 12 5.97 -2.48 45.83
N ILE A 13 4.94 -1.99 45.15
CA ILE A 13 3.77 -1.40 45.79
C ILE A 13 2.73 -2.52 45.94
N ASN A 14 2.42 -2.89 47.19
CA ASN A 14 1.27 -3.74 47.47
C ASN A 14 0.02 -2.87 47.31
N SER A 15 -0.95 -3.37 46.54
CA SER A 15 -2.17 -2.65 46.15
C SER A 15 -2.98 -2.14 47.35
N TRP A 16 -3.82 -1.14 47.06
CA TRP A 16 -4.79 -0.47 47.95
C TRP A 16 -4.28 0.72 48.76
N ASP A 17 -3.88 1.80 48.09
CA ASP A 17 -4.07 3.16 48.61
C ASP A 17 -4.18 4.15 47.44
N PHE A 18 -5.17 5.04 47.49
CA PHE A 18 -5.30 6.16 46.56
C PHE A 18 -4.01 6.99 46.56
N ALA A 19 -3.37 7.15 45.39
CA ALA A 19 -2.05 7.76 45.26
C ALA A 19 -2.05 9.22 45.72
N MET A 20 -1.56 9.44 46.95
CA MET A 20 -1.07 10.76 47.33
C MET A 20 0.33 10.97 46.73
N PRO A 21 0.67 12.18 46.25
CA PRO A 21 2.00 12.45 45.71
C PRO A 21 3.09 12.11 46.72
N ILE A 22 4.06 11.27 46.34
CA ILE A 22 5.22 10.99 47.20
C ILE A 22 6.26 12.09 46.96
N TYR A 23 6.37 13.02 47.91
CA TYR A 23 7.40 14.05 47.90
C TYR A 23 8.75 13.46 48.30
N ASN A 24 9.75 13.56 47.41
CA ASN A 24 11.14 13.25 47.72
C ASN A 24 11.87 14.52 48.19
N PRO A 25 12.17 14.66 49.50
CA PRO A 25 12.81 15.87 50.03
C PRO A 25 14.28 16.03 49.62
N ALA A 26 14.93 14.97 49.11
CA ALA A 26 16.33 15.05 48.65
C ALA A 26 16.44 15.64 47.23
N THR A 27 15.47 15.35 46.37
CA THR A 27 15.42 15.80 44.96
C THR A 27 14.39 16.90 44.72
N LYS A 28 13.54 17.19 45.71
CA LYS A 28 12.36 18.06 45.59
C LYS A 28 11.38 17.63 44.49
N THR A 29 11.26 16.33 44.24
CA THR A 29 10.33 15.79 43.23
C THR A 29 9.06 15.24 43.84
N TYR A 30 7.98 15.28 43.07
CA TYR A 30 6.77 14.50 43.32
C TYR A 30 6.77 13.33 42.34
N VAL A 31 6.55 12.12 42.84
CA VAL A 31 6.33 10.93 42.01
C VAL A 31 4.86 10.57 42.14
N PHE A 32 4.21 10.38 40.99
CA PHE A 32 2.85 9.89 40.89
C PHE A 32 2.90 8.44 40.41
N SER A 33 2.03 7.60 40.94
CA SER A 33 1.81 6.25 40.41
C SER A 33 0.31 6.10 40.19
N THR A 34 -0.12 5.97 38.95
CA THR A 34 -1.46 5.45 38.67
C THR A 34 -1.33 3.98 38.38
N ILE A 35 -1.98 3.14 39.19
CA ILE A 35 -2.23 1.75 38.83
C ILE A 35 -3.42 1.81 37.88
N ASP A 36 -3.17 1.70 36.58
CA ASP A 36 -4.17 1.18 35.66
C ASP A 36 -3.80 -0.28 35.37
N ASP A 37 -4.77 -1.16 35.49
CA ASP A 37 -4.57 -2.61 35.40
C ASP A 37 -4.04 -2.97 34.00
N ASP A 38 -2.72 -3.18 33.90
CA ASP A 38 -1.96 -4.06 32.99
C ASP A 38 -0.66 -3.48 32.40
N ILE A 39 -0.25 -2.25 32.76
CA ILE A 39 1.10 -1.74 32.44
C ILE A 39 1.67 -1.02 33.68
N PHE A 40 2.81 -1.48 34.19
CA PHE A 40 3.58 -0.76 35.20
C PHE A 40 4.26 0.43 34.52
N ASP A 41 3.49 1.47 34.21
CA ASP A 41 4.03 2.72 33.68
C ASP A 41 4.29 3.70 34.83
N LEU A 42 5.54 4.09 34.99
CA LEU A 42 5.98 5.01 36.04
C LEU A 42 5.88 6.44 35.48
N SER A 43 4.66 6.98 35.36
CA SER A 43 4.44 8.33 34.84
C SER A 43 5.01 9.40 35.80
N VAL A 44 6.10 10.06 35.38
CA VAL A 44 6.69 11.17 36.13
C VAL A 44 5.96 12.47 35.76
N TYR A 45 4.92 12.82 36.52
CA TYR A 45 4.44 14.21 36.59
C TYR A 45 5.40 15.02 37.47
N ALA A 46 6.50 15.45 36.90
CA ALA A 46 7.20 16.63 37.40
C ALA A 46 6.55 17.80 36.62
N LEU A 47 6.13 18.93 37.18
CA LEU A 47 7.03 19.97 37.64
C LEU A 47 6.16 21.11 38.20
N THR A 48 6.46 21.59 39.41
CA THR A 48 6.01 22.94 39.84
C THR A 48 7.18 23.90 40.05
N GLU A 49 8.43 23.46 39.81
CA GLU A 49 9.64 24.31 39.99
C GLU A 49 10.87 23.97 39.12
N ALA A 50 10.98 22.78 38.50
CA ALA A 50 12.17 22.46 37.68
C ALA A 50 11.91 22.82 36.22
N ARG A 51 12.86 23.48 35.59
CA ARG A 51 12.78 23.94 34.20
C ARG A 51 13.52 23.02 33.23
N ASN A 52 14.09 21.93 33.73
CA ASN A 52 14.94 21.05 32.95
C ASN A 52 14.70 19.61 33.41
N VAL A 53 14.20 18.76 32.53
CA VAL A 53 13.96 17.32 32.76
C VAL A 53 14.90 16.53 31.86
N LEU A 54 15.48 15.48 32.42
CA LEU A 54 16.23 14.46 31.70
C LEU A 54 15.61 13.11 32.04
N GLY A 55 15.10 12.41 31.05
CA GLY A 55 14.60 11.07 31.13
C GLY A 55 15.72 10.04 31.29
N ASN A 56 15.39 8.78 31.12
CA ASN A 56 16.31 7.66 31.33
C ASN A 56 16.53 6.88 30.03
N ALA A 57 16.73 5.56 30.11
CA ALA A 57 16.97 4.72 28.94
C ALA A 57 15.78 3.80 28.61
N SER A 58 14.60 4.15 29.14
CA SER A 58 13.32 3.48 28.94
C SER A 58 12.34 4.49 28.40
N ASP A 59 11.30 4.02 27.74
CA ASP A 59 10.16 4.83 27.30
C ASP A 59 9.63 5.70 28.45
N ASN A 60 9.58 7.01 28.25
CA ASN A 60 9.19 8.01 29.23
C ASN A 60 7.98 8.80 28.74
N THR A 61 7.17 9.28 29.67
CA THR A 61 6.16 10.32 29.40
C THR A 61 6.52 11.55 30.21
N ILE A 62 6.91 12.63 29.53
CA ILE A 62 7.37 13.87 30.13
C ILE A 62 6.49 15.02 29.65
N ILE A 63 5.79 15.65 30.60
CA ILE A 63 4.94 16.80 30.35
C ILE A 63 5.46 17.97 31.20
N GLY A 64 5.77 19.08 30.55
CA GLY A 64 6.23 20.30 31.18
C GLY A 64 5.13 21.11 31.86
N ASP A 65 5.49 22.33 32.27
CA ASP A 65 4.60 23.28 32.93
C ASP A 65 4.33 24.52 32.07
N ASP A 66 3.86 25.62 32.66
CA ASP A 66 3.57 26.86 31.91
C ASP A 66 4.82 27.75 31.70
N PHE A 67 6.01 27.26 32.06
CA PHE A 67 7.28 27.99 31.92
C PHE A 67 8.17 27.32 30.87
N ASN A 68 9.12 28.09 30.33
CA ASN A 68 10.18 27.55 29.49
C ASN A 68 10.93 26.37 30.15
N ASN A 69 10.80 25.21 29.54
CA ASN A 69 11.34 23.91 29.93
C ASN A 69 12.43 23.48 28.93
N VAL A 70 13.37 22.66 29.39
CA VAL A 70 14.27 21.87 28.53
C VAL A 70 14.02 20.42 28.89
N ILE A 71 13.39 19.68 27.99
CA ILE A 71 13.01 18.29 28.16
C ILE A 71 13.89 17.45 27.25
N ASP A 72 14.61 16.51 27.84
CA ASP A 72 15.47 15.53 27.17
C ASP A 72 14.94 14.14 27.54
N GLY A 73 14.45 13.37 26.57
CA GLY A 73 13.86 12.04 26.74
C GLY A 73 14.91 10.98 27.11
N GLY A 74 16.02 10.96 26.39
CA GLY A 74 17.15 10.09 26.65
C GLY A 74 17.23 8.95 25.64
N ASP A 75 17.20 7.70 26.10
CA ASP A 75 16.99 6.57 25.20
C ASP A 75 15.58 5.98 25.50
N GLY A 76 14.96 5.33 24.52
CA GLY A 76 13.60 4.81 24.63
C GLY A 76 12.66 5.50 23.65
N ASN A 77 11.41 5.04 23.56
CA ASN A 77 10.39 5.74 22.80
C ASN A 77 9.62 6.66 23.74
N ASP A 78 9.91 7.95 23.70
CA ASP A 78 9.46 8.93 24.67
C ASP A 78 8.30 9.79 24.16
N PHE A 79 7.37 10.12 25.04
CA PHE A 79 6.33 11.11 24.81
C PHE A 79 6.70 12.42 25.49
N LEU A 80 6.89 13.48 24.71
CA LEU A 80 7.33 14.80 25.16
C LEU A 80 6.27 15.86 24.87
N ASN A 81 5.88 16.62 25.89
CA ASN A 81 4.99 17.77 25.74
C ASN A 81 5.52 18.92 26.61
N GLY A 82 5.91 20.04 26.00
CA GLY A 82 6.46 21.20 26.71
C GLY A 82 5.48 21.88 27.65
N GLY A 83 4.18 21.82 27.34
CA GLY A 83 3.16 22.57 28.04
C GLY A 83 2.93 23.92 27.38
N LEU A 84 2.95 25.00 28.16
CA LEU A 84 3.00 26.36 27.63
C LEU A 84 4.40 26.90 27.87
N GLY A 85 4.86 27.82 27.04
CA GLY A 85 6.13 28.50 27.29
C GLY A 85 6.90 28.61 26.01
N GLN A 86 8.22 28.60 26.12
CA GLN A 86 9.10 28.34 24.99
C GLN A 86 10.00 27.21 25.46
N ASP A 87 9.70 26.01 25.00
CA ASP A 87 10.33 24.80 25.48
C ASP A 87 11.37 24.31 24.47
N THR A 88 12.37 23.58 24.96
CA THR A 88 13.29 22.81 24.11
C THR A 88 13.00 21.35 24.35
N LEU A 89 12.55 20.63 23.31
CA LEU A 89 12.27 19.20 23.38
C LEU A 89 13.34 18.43 22.60
N ILE A 90 13.96 17.46 23.25
CA ILE A 90 15.00 16.58 22.74
C ILE A 90 14.52 15.16 23.03
N GLY A 91 14.25 14.36 22.01
CA GLY A 91 13.83 12.96 22.13
C GLY A 91 15.00 12.09 22.57
N GLY A 92 15.98 11.98 21.67
CA GLY A 92 17.17 11.18 21.86
C GLY A 92 17.05 9.85 21.11
N LEU A 93 17.60 8.75 21.63
CA LEU A 93 17.56 7.49 20.90
C LEU A 93 16.21 6.78 21.05
N GLY A 94 15.51 6.54 19.95
CA GLY A 94 14.26 5.80 19.90
C GLY A 94 13.23 6.54 19.06
N ASN A 95 12.03 5.98 18.94
CA ASN A 95 10.97 6.59 18.15
C ASN A 95 10.09 7.45 19.07
N ASP A 96 10.38 8.74 19.11
CA ASP A 96 9.81 9.68 20.05
C ASP A 96 8.58 10.42 19.48
N TYR A 97 7.77 10.95 20.38
CA TYR A 97 6.52 11.64 20.09
C TYR A 97 6.50 13.01 20.75
N TYR A 98 6.51 14.05 19.92
CA TYR A 98 6.58 15.45 20.34
C TYR A 98 5.23 16.13 20.16
N VAL A 99 4.62 16.62 21.24
CA VAL A 99 3.45 17.51 21.19
C VAL A 99 3.92 18.94 21.39
N ILE A 100 3.76 19.76 20.36
CA ILE A 100 4.36 21.11 20.31
C ILE A 100 3.33 22.24 20.23
N ASP A 101 3.73 23.40 20.76
CA ASP A 101 3.13 24.69 20.45
C ASP A 101 4.04 25.57 19.56
N GLU A 102 3.57 26.76 19.17
CA GLU A 102 4.27 27.64 18.21
C GLU A 102 5.61 28.20 18.73
N ASN A 103 5.90 28.09 20.02
CA ASN A 103 7.07 28.69 20.66
C ASN A 103 8.19 27.69 20.93
N ASP A 104 7.94 26.40 20.69
CA ASP A 104 8.86 25.32 21.01
C ASP A 104 10.02 25.18 20.01
N GLU A 105 11.15 24.72 20.52
CA GLU A 105 12.34 24.34 19.77
C GLU A 105 12.53 22.83 19.85
N LEU A 106 12.57 22.17 18.70
CA LEU A 106 12.84 20.73 18.61
C LEU A 106 14.30 20.48 18.23
N VAL A 107 14.88 19.44 18.82
CA VAL A 107 16.25 19.00 18.51
C VAL A 107 16.24 17.49 18.26
N GLU A 108 16.71 17.11 17.08
CA GLU A 108 16.80 15.72 16.64
C GLU A 108 18.11 15.52 15.88
N ASN A 109 18.91 14.52 16.27
CA ASN A 109 20.12 14.19 15.51
C ASN A 109 19.83 13.13 14.45
N ALA A 110 20.84 12.84 13.63
CA ALA A 110 20.71 11.79 12.64
C ALA A 110 20.82 10.41 13.31
N ASP A 111 20.08 9.44 12.78
CA ASP A 111 20.09 8.04 13.21
C ASP A 111 19.62 7.82 14.66
N GLU A 112 18.78 8.72 15.18
CA GLU A 112 18.23 8.67 16.53
C GLU A 112 16.87 7.94 16.59
N GLY A 113 16.09 7.91 15.51
CA GLY A 113 14.89 7.09 15.45
C GLY A 113 14.01 7.39 14.24
N ILE A 114 12.73 7.06 14.38
CA ILE A 114 11.64 7.53 13.51
C ILE A 114 10.68 8.31 14.39
N ASP A 115 10.74 9.62 14.27
CA ASP A 115 10.11 10.51 15.24
C ASP A 115 8.83 11.14 14.71
N THR A 116 7.92 11.47 15.62
CA THR A 116 6.61 12.04 15.29
C THR A 116 6.40 13.38 15.96
N VAL A 117 6.09 14.40 15.15
CA VAL A 117 5.67 15.71 15.62
C VAL A 117 4.16 15.83 15.50
N GLN A 118 3.49 16.18 16.59
CA GLN A 118 2.07 16.55 16.62
C GLN A 118 1.94 18.06 16.82
N ALA A 119 1.37 18.74 15.82
CA ALA A 119 1.17 20.19 15.84
C ALA A 119 -0.31 20.55 15.65
N SER A 120 -0.79 21.61 16.30
CA SER A 120 -2.16 22.14 16.09
C SER A 120 -2.18 23.43 15.26
N PHE A 121 -1.11 23.68 14.50
CA PHE A 121 -0.86 24.86 13.68
C PHE A 121 -0.05 24.44 12.43
N THR A 122 0.11 25.35 11.46
CA THR A 122 0.91 25.06 10.26
C THR A 122 2.37 24.81 10.62
N TYR A 123 2.92 23.67 10.21
CA TYR A 123 4.25 23.26 10.62
C TYR A 123 5.08 22.69 9.47
N THR A 124 6.39 22.94 9.53
CA THR A 124 7.38 22.35 8.62
C THR A 124 8.32 21.49 9.47
N LEU A 125 8.43 20.20 9.13
CA LEU A 125 9.34 19.28 9.81
C LEU A 125 10.78 19.79 9.68
N LEU A 126 11.49 19.80 10.82
CA LEU A 126 12.92 20.01 10.82
C LEU A 126 13.62 18.77 10.24
N LYS A 127 14.91 18.91 9.93
CA LYS A 127 15.72 17.78 9.47
C LYS A 127 15.73 16.66 10.53
N ASN A 128 15.77 15.41 10.05
CA ASN A 128 15.81 14.18 10.86
C ASN A 128 14.47 13.83 11.55
N PHE A 129 13.38 14.54 11.24
CA PHE A 129 12.04 14.11 11.63
C PHE A 129 11.34 13.46 10.43
N GLU A 130 10.59 12.39 10.70
CA GLU A 130 9.95 11.59 9.67
C GLU A 130 8.43 11.83 9.64
N ASN A 131 7.77 11.96 10.79
CA ASN A 131 6.30 12.00 10.82
C ASN A 131 5.74 13.33 11.33
N LEU A 132 4.69 13.82 10.67
CA LEU A 132 3.90 14.97 11.10
C LEU A 132 2.42 14.58 11.21
N VAL A 133 1.82 14.89 12.35
CA VAL A 133 0.38 14.79 12.58
C VAL A 133 -0.18 16.16 12.90
N LEU A 134 -1.01 16.68 12.01
CA LEU A 134 -1.75 17.91 12.23
C LEU A 134 -3.03 17.64 13.03
N THR A 135 -3.25 18.46 14.04
CA THR A 135 -4.41 18.40 14.92
C THR A 135 -5.15 19.74 14.92
N GLY A 136 -6.08 19.94 15.87
CA GLY A 136 -6.90 21.14 15.89
C GLY A 136 -8.00 21.13 14.83
N VAL A 137 -8.65 22.27 14.65
CA VAL A 137 -9.88 22.42 13.82
C VAL A 137 -9.75 23.43 12.69
N GLY A 138 -8.58 24.05 12.55
CA GLY A 138 -8.33 25.08 11.53
C GLY A 138 -7.78 24.49 10.24
N ASP A 139 -7.85 25.28 9.18
CA ASP A 139 -7.17 25.04 7.91
C ASP A 139 -5.67 25.31 8.10
N ILE A 140 -4.93 24.25 8.44
CA ILE A 140 -3.49 24.29 8.70
C ILE A 140 -2.75 23.43 7.70
N SER A 141 -1.44 23.59 7.56
CA SER A 141 -0.66 22.93 6.52
C SER A 141 0.57 22.25 7.10
N GLY A 142 1.06 21.24 6.39
CA GLY A 142 2.22 20.46 6.76
C GLY A 142 3.24 20.48 5.63
N THR A 143 4.51 20.62 5.97
CA THR A 143 5.60 20.43 5.01
C THR A 143 6.61 19.46 5.59
N GLY A 144 6.97 18.44 4.83
CA GLY A 144 8.04 17.50 5.15
C GLY A 144 9.42 18.11 4.93
N ASN A 145 10.41 17.26 4.72
CA ASN A 145 11.80 17.63 4.55
C ASN A 145 12.42 16.86 3.37
N SER A 146 13.62 16.29 3.53
CA SER A 146 14.30 15.52 2.49
C SER A 146 14.38 14.02 2.79
N ALA A 147 13.75 13.59 3.88
CA ALA A 147 13.62 12.20 4.28
C ALA A 147 12.26 11.68 3.83
N ASN A 148 12.05 10.37 3.94
CA ASN A 148 10.75 9.78 3.69
C ASN A 148 9.80 10.14 4.83
N ASN A 149 8.82 10.99 4.56
CA ASN A 149 7.92 11.55 5.53
C ASN A 149 6.53 10.91 5.53
N VAL A 150 5.90 10.81 6.70
CA VAL A 150 4.46 10.53 6.82
C VAL A 150 3.75 11.77 7.33
N LEU A 151 2.95 12.40 6.46
CA LEU A 151 2.20 13.61 6.78
C LEU A 151 0.71 13.28 6.89
N THR A 152 0.13 13.50 8.07
CA THR A 152 -1.31 13.34 8.32
C THR A 152 -1.95 14.68 8.66
N GLY A 153 -2.95 15.07 7.87
CA GLY A 153 -3.78 16.25 8.05
C GLY A 153 -4.82 16.11 9.16
N ASN A 154 -5.53 17.20 9.44
CA ASN A 154 -6.65 17.23 10.37
C ASN A 154 -7.99 17.10 9.60
N ALA A 155 -9.06 17.75 10.06
CA ALA A 155 -10.35 17.74 9.35
C ALA A 155 -10.66 19.06 8.63
N GLY A 156 -9.75 20.03 8.68
CA GLY A 156 -9.80 21.28 7.93
C GLY A 156 -9.18 21.11 6.55
N ASN A 157 -9.16 22.18 5.75
CA ASN A 157 -8.50 22.12 4.44
C ASN A 157 -6.99 22.20 4.65
N ASN A 158 -6.29 21.11 4.38
CA ASN A 158 -4.85 21.02 4.53
C ASN A 158 -4.12 21.19 3.19
N THR A 159 -2.93 21.78 3.24
CA THR A 159 -1.92 21.61 2.18
C THR A 159 -0.79 20.80 2.80
N LEU A 160 -0.55 19.61 2.26
CA LEU A 160 0.54 18.74 2.66
C LEU A 160 1.55 18.68 1.51
N ASP A 161 2.81 19.01 1.80
CA ASP A 161 3.94 19.01 0.86
C ASP A 161 5.02 18.08 1.41
N GLY A 162 5.24 16.92 0.79
CA GLY A 162 6.19 15.89 1.21
C GLY A 162 7.64 16.37 1.09
N GLY A 163 7.99 16.84 -0.11
CA GLY A 163 9.27 17.46 -0.40
C GLY A 163 10.16 16.57 -1.24
N LEU A 164 11.22 16.03 -0.67
CA LEU A 164 12.03 14.99 -1.31
C LEU A 164 11.95 13.72 -0.46
N GLY A 165 12.09 12.56 -1.08
CA GLY A 165 11.98 11.28 -0.39
C GLY A 165 10.70 10.59 -0.82
N ASN A 166 10.51 9.36 -0.35
CA ASN A 166 9.30 8.60 -0.63
C ASN A 166 8.31 8.86 0.51
N ASP A 167 7.37 9.77 0.27
CA ASP A 167 6.47 10.33 1.26
C ASP A 167 5.12 9.62 1.27
N THR A 168 4.42 9.69 2.40
CA THR A 168 3.03 9.24 2.53
C THR A 168 2.18 10.38 3.04
N LEU A 169 1.21 10.80 2.23
CA LEU A 169 0.36 11.96 2.47
C LEU A 169 -1.08 11.50 2.70
N ASP A 170 -1.63 11.90 3.85
CA ASP A 170 -3.00 11.63 4.24
C ASP A 170 -3.67 12.94 4.64
N GLY A 171 -4.56 13.48 3.81
CA GLY A 171 -5.28 14.73 4.11
C GLY A 171 -6.17 14.66 5.35
N GLY A 172 -6.54 13.46 5.79
CA GLY A 172 -7.48 13.23 6.89
C GLY A 172 -8.87 12.84 6.41
N SER A 173 -9.86 12.93 7.31
CA SER A 173 -11.24 12.46 7.07
C SER A 173 -12.23 13.58 6.72
N GLY A 174 -11.75 14.76 6.36
CA GLY A 174 -12.56 15.91 5.98
C GLY A 174 -11.67 17.08 5.56
N GLY A 175 -12.29 18.14 5.05
CA GLY A 175 -11.56 19.18 4.32
C GLY A 175 -11.55 18.89 2.83
N ILE A 176 -11.08 19.86 2.06
CA ILE A 176 -10.67 19.68 0.68
C ILE A 176 -9.17 19.91 0.68
N ASP A 177 -8.41 18.83 0.53
CA ASP A 177 -6.98 18.86 0.78
C ASP A 177 -6.18 19.04 -0.50
N LYS A 178 -5.00 19.63 -0.39
CA LYS A 178 -4.01 19.66 -1.44
C LYS A 178 -2.82 18.81 -1.01
N LEU A 179 -2.54 17.74 -1.74
CA LEU A 179 -1.45 16.82 -1.47
C LEU A 179 -0.40 16.95 -2.58
N ILE A 180 0.84 17.25 -2.19
CA ILE A 180 1.99 17.44 -3.07
C ILE A 180 3.07 16.50 -2.55
N GLY A 181 3.36 15.41 -3.26
CA GLY A 181 4.39 14.45 -2.85
C GLY A 181 5.78 15.04 -3.02
N GLY A 182 6.09 15.47 -4.24
CA GLY A 182 7.39 16.03 -4.57
C GLY A 182 8.25 14.94 -5.19
N ALA A 183 9.57 14.98 -5.01
CA ALA A 183 10.45 14.03 -5.69
C ALA A 183 10.66 12.76 -4.85
N GLY A 184 10.38 11.62 -5.44
CA GLY A 184 10.44 10.30 -4.82
C GLY A 184 9.21 9.49 -5.25
N ASN A 185 9.12 8.25 -4.77
CA ASN A 185 7.94 7.43 -5.02
C ASN A 185 6.97 7.59 -3.85
N ASP A 186 5.97 8.43 -4.04
CA ASP A 186 5.07 8.90 -3.01
C ASP A 186 3.75 8.14 -2.98
N VAL A 187 3.08 8.21 -1.82
CA VAL A 187 1.79 7.58 -1.56
C VAL A 187 0.77 8.62 -1.12
N TYR A 188 -0.31 8.74 -1.87
CA TYR A 188 -1.40 9.69 -1.62
C TYR A 188 -2.66 8.96 -1.17
N LYS A 189 -3.16 9.26 0.03
CA LYS A 189 -4.42 8.68 0.53
C LYS A 189 -5.58 9.64 0.29
N VAL A 190 -6.49 9.23 -0.60
CA VAL A 190 -7.63 10.05 -1.02
C VAL A 190 -8.92 9.53 -0.41
N ARG A 191 -9.61 10.39 0.35
CA ARG A 191 -10.93 10.09 0.93
C ARG A 191 -12.04 10.98 0.41
N ASP A 192 -11.72 12.10 -0.23
CA ASP A 192 -12.68 12.96 -0.91
C ASP A 192 -12.25 13.16 -2.37
N THR A 193 -13.21 13.06 -3.29
CA THR A 193 -12.99 13.33 -4.72
C THR A 193 -12.62 14.79 -5.01
N LEU A 194 -12.83 15.70 -4.04
CA LEU A 194 -12.46 17.10 -4.16
C LEU A 194 -10.98 17.37 -3.86
N ASP A 195 -10.25 16.39 -3.30
CA ASP A 195 -8.82 16.54 -2.98
C ASP A 195 -7.99 16.81 -4.24
N GLU A 196 -7.08 17.79 -4.15
CA GLU A 196 -6.14 18.15 -5.20
C GLU A 196 -4.81 17.44 -4.99
N LEU A 197 -4.61 16.33 -5.69
CA LEU A 197 -3.29 15.72 -5.86
C LEU A 197 -2.48 16.47 -6.92
N VAL A 198 -1.20 16.72 -6.63
CA VAL A 198 -0.25 17.43 -7.51
C VAL A 198 1.01 16.58 -7.67
N GLU A 199 1.34 16.26 -8.91
CA GLU A 199 2.50 15.47 -9.30
C GLU A 199 3.14 16.06 -10.56
N ASN A 200 4.47 16.27 -10.57
CA ASN A 200 5.16 16.79 -11.75
C ASN A 200 5.85 15.68 -12.54
N PRO A 201 6.14 15.90 -13.83
CA PRO A 201 6.83 14.88 -14.62
C PRO A 201 8.24 14.56 -14.08
N ASN A 202 8.57 13.27 -13.99
CA ASN A 202 9.86 12.72 -13.55
C ASN A 202 10.18 12.93 -12.06
N GLU A 203 9.16 13.00 -11.22
CA GLU A 203 9.32 13.08 -9.77
C GLU A 203 9.32 11.71 -9.09
N GLY A 204 8.67 10.70 -9.66
CA GLY A 204 8.82 9.30 -9.23
C GLY A 204 7.90 8.34 -9.94
N ILE A 205 7.59 7.24 -9.26
CA ILE A 205 6.46 6.34 -9.56
C ILE A 205 5.53 6.40 -8.36
N ASP A 206 4.37 7.00 -8.56
CA ASP A 206 3.52 7.45 -7.46
C ASP A 206 2.24 6.64 -7.35
N THR A 207 1.79 6.45 -6.12
CA THR A 207 0.65 5.59 -5.80
C THR A 207 -0.47 6.36 -5.14
N VAL A 208 -1.66 6.27 -5.73
CA VAL A 208 -2.89 6.75 -5.11
C VAL A 208 -3.58 5.58 -4.41
N ILE A 209 -3.81 5.70 -3.10
CA ILE A 209 -4.69 4.81 -2.34
C ILE A 209 -6.03 5.53 -2.16
N ALA A 210 -7.05 5.09 -2.88
CA ALA A 210 -8.36 5.73 -2.88
C ALA A 210 -9.40 4.96 -2.05
N PHE A 211 -10.12 5.67 -1.18
CA PHE A 211 -11.27 5.16 -0.43
C PHE A 211 -12.62 5.53 -1.09
N VAL A 212 -12.54 6.14 -2.27
CA VAL A 212 -13.66 6.59 -3.11
C VAL A 212 -13.35 6.19 -4.56
N SER A 213 -14.35 6.22 -5.45
CA SER A 213 -14.07 6.06 -6.88
C SER A 213 -13.13 7.18 -7.36
N TYR A 214 -12.11 6.82 -8.13
CA TYR A 214 -11.03 7.73 -8.47
C TYR A 214 -10.56 7.58 -9.92
N THR A 215 -10.10 8.69 -10.50
CA THR A 215 -9.45 8.73 -11.81
C THR A 215 -8.08 9.35 -11.64
N LEU A 216 -7.03 8.62 -12.01
CA LEU A 216 -5.66 9.11 -11.96
C LEU A 216 -5.51 10.35 -12.83
N LYS A 217 -4.81 11.34 -12.29
CA LYS A 217 -4.37 12.50 -13.08
C LYS A 217 -3.10 12.10 -13.85
N THR A 218 -2.66 12.97 -14.76
CA THR A 218 -1.37 12.79 -15.43
C THR A 218 -0.21 12.68 -14.44
N ASN A 219 0.82 11.91 -14.80
CA ASN A 219 2.03 11.65 -14.00
C ASN A 219 1.82 10.77 -12.76
N PHE A 220 0.66 10.12 -12.62
CA PHE A 220 0.47 9.07 -11.63
C PHE A 220 0.45 7.72 -12.34
N GLU A 221 1.09 6.72 -11.73
CA GLU A 221 1.24 5.40 -12.34
C GLU A 221 0.35 4.36 -11.66
N ASN A 222 0.15 4.46 -10.35
CA ASN A 222 -0.51 3.39 -9.60
C ASN A 222 -1.79 3.87 -8.90
N LEU A 223 -2.85 3.06 -8.97
CA LEU A 223 -4.08 3.25 -8.20
C LEU A 223 -4.43 1.96 -7.45
N THR A 224 -4.60 2.08 -6.13
CA THR A 224 -5.16 1.03 -5.29
C THR A 224 -6.48 1.51 -4.68
N LEU A 225 -7.57 0.81 -4.96
CA LEU A 225 -8.84 1.01 -4.29
C LEU A 225 -8.81 0.32 -2.92
N SER A 226 -9.30 1.00 -1.89
CA SER A 226 -9.30 0.51 -0.51
C SER A 226 -10.71 0.35 0.05
N GLY A 227 -10.83 -0.36 1.17
CA GLY A 227 -12.10 -0.70 1.78
C GLY A 227 -12.83 -1.86 1.09
N SER A 228 -14.15 -1.87 1.19
CA SER A 228 -15.00 -2.95 0.66
C SER A 228 -16.25 -2.43 -0.06
N ALA A 229 -16.24 -1.14 -0.41
CA ALA A 229 -17.33 -0.53 -1.14
C ALA A 229 -17.18 -0.82 -2.64
N ASP A 230 -18.31 -0.87 -3.35
CA ASP A 230 -18.33 -0.91 -4.82
C ASP A 230 -17.91 0.47 -5.37
N ILE A 231 -16.60 0.68 -5.48
CA ILE A 231 -15.96 1.88 -6.02
C ILE A 231 -15.20 1.53 -7.30
N ASN A 232 -14.91 2.53 -8.14
CA ASN A 232 -14.30 2.32 -9.45
C ASN A 232 -12.96 3.04 -9.57
N GLY A 233 -12.09 2.51 -10.43
CA GLY A 233 -10.78 3.06 -10.71
C GLY A 233 -10.64 3.35 -12.21
N LYS A 234 -9.97 4.46 -12.52
CA LYS A 234 -9.59 4.78 -13.89
C LYS A 234 -8.15 5.29 -13.92
N GLY A 235 -7.33 4.76 -14.82
CA GLY A 235 -5.99 5.21 -15.12
C GLY A 235 -5.97 6.45 -16.01
N ASN A 236 -4.85 6.66 -16.69
CA ASN A 236 -4.55 7.80 -17.55
C ASN A 236 -3.98 7.33 -18.92
N ASP A 237 -3.07 8.10 -19.53
CA ASP A 237 -2.50 7.79 -20.85
C ASP A 237 -1.13 7.08 -20.76
N ALA A 238 -0.67 6.77 -19.55
CA ALA A 238 0.58 6.05 -19.27
C ALA A 238 0.29 4.63 -18.81
N ASP A 239 1.30 3.76 -18.86
CA ASP A 239 1.26 2.42 -18.29
C ASP A 239 0.89 2.50 -16.79
N ASN A 240 -0.25 1.95 -16.39
CA ASN A 240 -0.77 2.03 -15.02
C ASN A 240 -0.92 0.67 -14.35
N GLU A 241 -0.71 0.64 -13.02
CA GLU A 241 -1.09 -0.49 -12.17
C GLU A 241 -2.37 -0.16 -11.41
N LEU A 242 -3.48 -0.84 -11.74
CA LEU A 242 -4.79 -0.65 -11.12
C LEU A 242 -5.17 -1.87 -10.29
N ILE A 243 -5.29 -1.68 -8.98
CA ILE A 243 -5.70 -2.72 -8.02
C ILE A 243 -7.05 -2.34 -7.40
N GLY A 244 -8.04 -3.20 -7.58
CA GLY A 244 -9.36 -3.11 -6.97
C GLY A 244 -9.37 -3.54 -5.50
N ASN A 245 -10.55 -3.49 -4.90
CA ASN A 245 -10.79 -3.88 -3.52
C ASN A 245 -11.67 -5.15 -3.45
N ALA A 246 -12.27 -5.44 -2.30
CA ALA A 246 -13.14 -6.62 -2.18
C ALA A 246 -14.59 -6.38 -2.66
N GLY A 247 -14.93 -5.15 -3.04
CA GLY A 247 -16.22 -4.78 -3.63
C GLY A 247 -16.25 -5.12 -5.11
N ARG A 248 -17.36 -4.80 -5.78
CA ARG A 248 -17.42 -4.88 -7.25
C ARG A 248 -16.88 -3.59 -7.85
N ASN A 249 -15.76 -3.69 -8.55
CA ASN A 249 -15.07 -2.57 -9.16
C ASN A 249 -15.21 -2.60 -10.68
N GLN A 250 -15.28 -1.41 -11.27
CA GLN A 250 -14.93 -1.20 -12.66
C GLN A 250 -13.55 -0.55 -12.69
N LEU A 251 -12.58 -1.21 -13.33
CA LEU A 251 -11.23 -0.70 -13.57
C LEU A 251 -11.06 -0.40 -15.07
N GLU A 252 -10.70 0.83 -15.40
CA GLU A 252 -10.39 1.28 -16.76
C GLU A 252 -8.91 1.73 -16.83
N GLY A 253 -8.05 1.04 -17.58
CA GLY A 253 -6.63 1.39 -17.77
C GLY A 253 -6.46 2.72 -18.49
N GLY A 254 -6.80 2.76 -19.78
CA GLY A 254 -6.75 3.95 -20.61
C GLY A 254 -5.95 3.72 -21.88
N ASN A 255 -4.86 4.47 -22.03
CA ASN A 255 -3.84 4.13 -23.03
C ASN A 255 -2.57 3.75 -22.27
N GLY A 256 -1.67 3.02 -22.92
CA GLY A 256 -0.47 2.49 -22.28
C GLY A 256 -0.66 1.01 -21.97
N ASN A 257 0.41 0.36 -21.56
CA ASN A 257 0.37 -1.06 -21.21
C ASN A 257 0.01 -1.19 -19.73
N ASP A 258 -1.27 -1.40 -19.46
CA ASP A 258 -1.85 -1.37 -18.13
C ASP A 258 -1.87 -2.76 -17.48
N THR A 259 -1.80 -2.80 -16.16
CA THR A 259 -2.00 -4.01 -15.34
C THR A 259 -3.21 -3.83 -14.45
N LEU A 260 -4.24 -4.64 -14.65
CA LEU A 260 -5.53 -4.55 -13.95
C LEU A 260 -5.77 -5.80 -13.11
N ASN A 261 -5.95 -5.61 -11.80
CA ASN A 261 -6.39 -6.65 -10.88
C ASN A 261 -7.66 -6.19 -10.16
N GLY A 262 -8.81 -6.80 -10.45
CA GLY A 262 -10.10 -6.46 -9.85
C GLY A 262 -10.16 -6.68 -8.34
N GLY A 263 -9.33 -7.59 -7.81
CA GLY A 263 -9.47 -8.11 -6.46
C GLY A 263 -10.55 -9.17 -6.38
N ALA A 264 -11.03 -9.45 -5.16
CA ALA A 264 -11.93 -10.59 -4.91
C ALA A 264 -13.38 -10.38 -5.41
N GLY A 265 -13.69 -9.20 -5.94
CA GLY A 265 -15.00 -8.76 -6.38
C GLY A 265 -15.54 -9.57 -7.55
N ALA A 266 -16.65 -9.10 -8.14
CA ALA A 266 -17.07 -9.57 -9.45
C ALA A 266 -16.98 -8.35 -10.35
N ASP A 267 -15.84 -8.25 -11.04
CA ASP A 267 -15.32 -6.98 -11.51
C ASP A 267 -15.44 -6.83 -13.02
N THR A 268 -15.30 -5.60 -13.49
CA THR A 268 -15.22 -5.28 -14.91
C THR A 268 -13.88 -4.62 -15.19
N LEU A 269 -13.04 -5.29 -15.97
CA LEU A 269 -11.71 -4.82 -16.34
C LEU A 269 -11.73 -4.37 -17.81
N VAL A 270 -11.23 -3.17 -18.06
CA VAL A 270 -11.13 -2.56 -19.39
C VAL A 270 -9.72 -2.00 -19.50
N GLY A 271 -8.82 -2.63 -20.22
CA GLY A 271 -7.44 -2.20 -20.37
C GLY A 271 -7.37 -0.95 -21.25
N GLY A 272 -7.78 -1.07 -22.51
CA GLY A 272 -7.86 0.05 -23.44
C GLY A 272 -6.79 -0.08 -24.52
N GLN A 273 -6.13 1.00 -24.92
CA GLN A 273 -5.06 0.88 -25.94
C GLN A 273 -3.73 0.52 -25.30
N GLY A 274 -3.08 -0.52 -25.77
CA GLY A 274 -1.80 -0.98 -25.27
C GLY A 274 -1.83 -2.49 -25.10
N ASP A 275 -0.67 -3.07 -24.81
CA ASP A 275 -0.59 -4.49 -24.47
C ASP A 275 -0.85 -4.64 -22.96
N ASP A 276 -2.07 -5.02 -22.60
CA ASP A 276 -2.57 -5.01 -21.22
C ASP A 276 -2.51 -6.38 -20.54
N VAL A 277 -2.49 -6.37 -19.21
CA VAL A 277 -2.48 -7.56 -18.36
C VAL A 277 -3.65 -7.54 -17.39
N TYR A 278 -4.45 -8.59 -17.42
CA TYR A 278 -5.63 -8.76 -16.56
C TYR A 278 -5.42 -9.89 -15.55
N PHE A 279 -5.76 -9.66 -14.28
CA PHE A 279 -5.85 -10.70 -13.26
C PHE A 279 -7.31 -11.01 -12.95
N VAL A 280 -7.68 -12.28 -13.13
CA VAL A 280 -9.03 -12.80 -12.89
C VAL A 280 -8.98 -13.87 -11.81
N ASP A 281 -9.58 -13.57 -10.66
CA ASP A 281 -9.68 -14.49 -9.52
C ASP A 281 -11.11 -14.91 -9.19
N ASN A 282 -12.09 -14.26 -9.82
CA ASN A 282 -13.50 -14.52 -9.62
C ASN A 282 -14.17 -14.88 -10.93
N ILE A 283 -15.01 -15.92 -10.93
CA ILE A 283 -15.80 -16.32 -12.12
C ILE A 283 -16.82 -15.25 -12.56
N GLY A 284 -17.10 -14.29 -11.68
CA GLY A 284 -17.92 -13.12 -11.97
C GLY A 284 -17.17 -12.00 -12.70
N ASP A 285 -15.85 -12.07 -12.83
CA ASP A 285 -15.06 -11.05 -13.51
C ASP A 285 -15.32 -11.07 -15.02
N THR A 286 -15.29 -9.88 -15.61
CA THR A 286 -15.48 -9.67 -17.03
C THR A 286 -14.41 -8.75 -17.56
N ILE A 287 -13.86 -9.09 -18.73
CA ILE A 287 -12.93 -8.25 -19.47
C ILE A 287 -13.64 -7.69 -20.69
N VAL A 288 -13.44 -6.41 -20.97
CA VAL A 288 -13.99 -5.73 -22.15
C VAL A 288 -12.84 -5.21 -22.99
N GLU A 289 -12.67 -5.83 -24.15
CA GLU A 289 -11.60 -5.55 -25.11
C GLU A 289 -12.21 -5.17 -26.47
N ALA A 290 -11.77 -4.05 -27.07
CA ALA A 290 -12.16 -3.70 -28.43
C ALA A 290 -11.14 -4.20 -29.46
N ALA A 291 -11.52 -4.16 -30.74
CA ALA A 291 -10.64 -4.61 -31.79
C ALA A 291 -9.48 -3.62 -32.03
N ASN A 292 -8.26 -4.13 -32.15
CA ASN A 292 -7.01 -3.38 -32.39
C ASN A 292 -6.58 -2.50 -31.21
N GLU A 293 -6.82 -2.96 -29.99
CA GLU A 293 -6.44 -2.28 -28.76
C GLU A 293 -5.06 -2.72 -28.25
N GLY A 294 -4.67 -3.99 -28.45
CA GLY A 294 -3.28 -4.42 -28.29
C GLY A 294 -3.11 -5.92 -28.45
N TYR A 295 -2.09 -6.48 -27.80
CA TYR A 295 -1.97 -7.90 -27.50
C TYR A 295 -2.08 -8.10 -25.99
N ASP A 296 -3.16 -8.75 -25.57
CA ASP A 296 -3.53 -8.74 -24.16
C ASP A 296 -3.40 -10.12 -23.50
N ILE A 297 -3.00 -10.11 -22.23
CA ILE A 297 -2.75 -11.32 -21.45
C ILE A 297 -3.68 -11.39 -20.26
N VAL A 298 -4.44 -12.49 -20.16
CA VAL A 298 -5.25 -12.81 -18.99
C VAL A 298 -4.54 -13.83 -18.10
N HIS A 299 -4.27 -13.46 -16.86
CA HIS A 299 -3.87 -14.36 -15.78
C HIS A 299 -5.11 -14.77 -14.98
N ALA A 300 -5.49 -16.05 -15.06
CA ALA A 300 -6.71 -16.55 -14.41
C ALA A 300 -6.42 -17.64 -13.38
N SER A 301 -6.92 -17.48 -12.15
CA SER A 301 -6.88 -18.52 -11.11
C SER A 301 -8.16 -19.35 -11.03
N VAL A 302 -9.13 -19.09 -11.91
CA VAL A 302 -10.41 -19.78 -12.05
C VAL A 302 -10.59 -20.29 -13.49
N ASP A 303 -11.59 -21.13 -13.72
CA ASP A 303 -12.00 -21.49 -15.08
C ASP A 303 -12.34 -20.22 -15.87
N PHE A 304 -11.70 -20.03 -17.02
CA PHE A 304 -11.83 -18.80 -17.78
C PHE A 304 -11.98 -19.04 -19.27
N ARG A 305 -12.77 -18.17 -19.91
CA ARG A 305 -12.95 -18.12 -21.35
C ARG A 305 -12.58 -16.74 -21.86
N LEU A 306 -11.62 -16.67 -22.77
CA LEU A 306 -11.28 -15.43 -23.46
C LEU A 306 -12.51 -14.90 -24.22
N ALA A 307 -12.85 -13.64 -23.97
CA ALA A 307 -13.80 -12.89 -24.78
C ALA A 307 -13.21 -12.59 -26.17
N ASP A 308 -14.01 -12.00 -27.06
CA ASP A 308 -13.50 -11.53 -28.36
C ASP A 308 -12.35 -10.53 -28.16
N ASN A 309 -11.37 -10.53 -29.07
CA ASN A 309 -10.20 -9.64 -29.10
C ASN A 309 -9.14 -9.88 -28.01
N LEU A 310 -9.24 -10.93 -27.19
CA LEU A 310 -8.17 -11.32 -26.27
C LEU A 310 -7.32 -12.44 -26.89
N GLU A 311 -6.00 -12.33 -26.78
CA GLU A 311 -5.07 -13.24 -27.45
C GLU A 311 -4.48 -14.31 -26.53
N ALA A 312 -4.19 -13.99 -25.26
CA ALA A 312 -3.45 -14.90 -24.38
C ALA A 312 -4.15 -15.19 -23.04
N LEU A 313 -4.10 -16.46 -22.63
CA LEU A 313 -4.54 -16.92 -21.32
C LEU A 313 -3.43 -17.70 -20.63
N VAL A 314 -3.12 -17.32 -19.39
CA VAL A 314 -2.25 -18.04 -18.47
C VAL A 314 -3.08 -18.47 -17.27
N LEU A 315 -3.22 -19.78 -17.07
CA LEU A 315 -3.83 -20.31 -15.86
C LEU A 315 -2.80 -20.27 -14.71
N GLU A 316 -3.27 -19.86 -13.55
CA GLU A 316 -2.49 -19.71 -12.32
C GLU A 316 -2.89 -20.79 -11.28
N GLY A 317 -2.04 -21.02 -10.28
CA GLY A 317 -2.32 -21.94 -9.18
C GLY A 317 -1.88 -23.40 -9.41
N GLN A 318 -2.37 -24.30 -8.57
CA GLN A 318 -1.93 -25.71 -8.51
C GLN A 318 -3.06 -26.71 -8.82
N GLU A 319 -4.29 -26.22 -8.88
CA GLU A 319 -5.48 -27.05 -9.07
C GLU A 319 -5.82 -27.16 -10.56
N ALA A 320 -6.56 -28.22 -10.91
CA ALA A 320 -7.05 -28.40 -12.27
C ALA A 320 -8.02 -27.28 -12.65
N THR A 321 -7.68 -26.55 -13.73
CA THR A 321 -8.45 -25.41 -14.24
C THR A 321 -8.66 -25.55 -15.75
N THR A 322 -9.79 -25.05 -16.24
CA THR A 322 -10.15 -25.02 -17.67
C THR A 322 -9.89 -23.64 -18.26
N GLY A 323 -9.11 -23.61 -19.35
CA GLY A 323 -8.89 -22.42 -20.16
C GLY A 323 -9.52 -22.59 -21.54
N ILE A 324 -10.27 -21.60 -22.00
CA ILE A 324 -10.95 -21.63 -23.30
C ILE A 324 -10.60 -20.36 -24.08
N GLY A 325 -10.10 -20.49 -25.30
CA GLY A 325 -9.88 -19.40 -26.24
C GLY A 325 -11.15 -18.95 -26.98
N ASN A 326 -10.94 -18.24 -28.08
CA ASN A 326 -11.95 -17.64 -28.93
C ASN A 326 -11.78 -18.08 -30.40
N ASN A 327 -11.94 -17.18 -31.39
CA ASN A 327 -11.77 -17.51 -32.82
C ASN A 327 -10.50 -16.85 -33.42
N LEU A 328 -9.61 -16.35 -32.56
CA LEU A 328 -8.30 -15.78 -32.91
C LEU A 328 -7.21 -16.83 -32.70
N ASP A 329 -6.02 -16.55 -33.22
CA ASP A 329 -4.82 -17.33 -32.92
C ASP A 329 -4.44 -17.11 -31.43
N ASN A 330 -4.87 -18.00 -30.54
CA ASN A 330 -4.70 -17.84 -29.10
C ASN A 330 -3.44 -18.52 -28.55
N THR A 331 -2.86 -17.95 -27.50
CA THR A 331 -1.82 -18.60 -26.69
C THR A 331 -2.40 -19.01 -25.34
N LEU A 332 -2.59 -20.31 -25.13
CA LEU A 332 -3.15 -20.87 -23.90
C LEU A 332 -2.07 -21.63 -23.12
N THR A 333 -1.79 -21.16 -21.90
CA THR A 333 -0.82 -21.79 -21.02
C THR A 333 -1.47 -22.27 -19.73
N GLY A 334 -1.26 -23.53 -19.37
CA GLY A 334 -1.75 -24.17 -18.15
C GLY A 334 -1.00 -23.77 -16.88
N ASN A 335 -1.44 -24.36 -15.77
CA ASN A 335 -0.85 -24.21 -14.45
C ASN A 335 -0.12 -25.52 -14.05
N PHE A 336 -0.03 -25.87 -12.76
CA PHE A 336 0.59 -27.13 -12.32
C PHE A 336 -0.39 -28.30 -12.15
N GLY A 337 -1.68 -28.03 -12.32
CA GLY A 337 -2.77 -28.99 -12.22
C GLY A 337 -3.01 -29.73 -13.53
N ASN A 338 -3.97 -30.64 -13.54
CA ASN A 338 -4.40 -31.30 -14.79
C ASN A 338 -5.40 -30.40 -15.52
N ASN A 339 -4.91 -29.56 -16.42
CA ASN A 339 -5.72 -28.57 -17.11
C ASN A 339 -6.53 -29.15 -18.26
N THR A 340 -7.62 -28.46 -18.61
CA THR A 340 -8.26 -28.60 -19.91
C THR A 340 -8.09 -27.30 -20.68
N LEU A 341 -7.37 -27.34 -21.80
CA LEU A 341 -7.16 -26.19 -22.68
C LEU A 341 -7.93 -26.42 -23.98
N ILE A 342 -8.73 -25.43 -24.38
CA ILE A 342 -9.55 -25.47 -25.59
C ILE A 342 -9.24 -24.21 -26.41
N GLY A 343 -8.55 -24.34 -27.54
CA GLY A 343 -8.16 -23.23 -28.43
C GLY A 343 -9.38 -22.52 -29.01
N GLY A 344 -10.16 -23.25 -29.81
CA GLY A 344 -11.38 -22.75 -30.44
C GLY A 344 -11.24 -22.76 -31.95
N GLY A 345 -11.00 -21.61 -32.55
CA GLY A 345 -10.55 -21.55 -33.93
C GLY A 345 -9.52 -20.45 -34.09
N GLY A 346 -8.79 -20.45 -35.21
CA GLY A 346 -7.50 -19.78 -35.27
C GLY A 346 -6.37 -20.79 -35.13
N ASN A 347 -5.13 -20.36 -35.33
CA ASN A 347 -3.94 -21.20 -35.15
C ASN A 347 -3.45 -21.05 -33.70
N ASP A 348 -3.83 -21.97 -32.85
CA ASP A 348 -3.66 -21.85 -31.41
C ASP A 348 -2.34 -22.49 -30.93
N TYR A 349 -1.72 -21.91 -29.91
CA TYR A 349 -0.60 -22.48 -29.18
C TYR A 349 -1.09 -22.94 -27.80
N LEU A 350 -1.04 -24.25 -27.54
CA LEU A 350 -1.51 -24.87 -26.30
C LEU A 350 -0.33 -25.51 -25.56
N ASP A 351 -0.05 -25.03 -24.35
CA ASP A 351 0.97 -25.58 -23.46
C ASP A 351 0.35 -25.85 -22.08
N GLY A 352 0.06 -27.12 -21.79
CA GLY A 352 -0.46 -27.56 -20.49
C GLY A 352 0.51 -27.32 -19.32
N ARG A 353 1.80 -27.16 -19.60
CA ARG A 353 2.89 -27.24 -18.63
C ARG A 353 2.83 -28.56 -17.85
N SER A 354 3.11 -28.50 -16.55
CA SER A 354 3.08 -29.68 -15.69
C SER A 354 1.65 -30.08 -15.39
N GLY A 355 1.29 -31.31 -15.68
CA GLY A 355 -0.04 -31.82 -15.42
C GLY A 355 -0.25 -33.07 -16.24
N ALA A 356 -1.35 -33.79 -16.07
CA ALA A 356 -1.81 -34.71 -17.09
C ALA A 356 -2.95 -34.01 -17.83
N ASP A 357 -2.60 -33.29 -18.89
CA ASP A 357 -3.45 -32.25 -19.46
C ASP A 357 -4.32 -32.76 -20.61
N ARG A 358 -5.39 -32.04 -20.87
CA ARG A 358 -6.26 -32.27 -22.02
C ARG A 358 -6.28 -31.03 -22.90
N MET A 359 -5.67 -31.12 -24.08
CA MET A 359 -5.61 -30.05 -25.06
C MET A 359 -6.53 -30.35 -26.25
N ILE A 360 -7.28 -29.35 -26.69
CA ILE A 360 -8.21 -29.39 -27.82
C ILE A 360 -7.93 -28.13 -28.63
N GLY A 361 -7.33 -28.23 -29.81
CA GLY A 361 -7.02 -27.04 -30.60
C GLY A 361 -8.27 -26.51 -31.27
N GLY A 362 -8.90 -27.34 -32.10
CA GLY A 362 -10.09 -26.94 -32.84
C GLY A 362 -9.70 -26.47 -34.24
N ALA A 363 -10.39 -25.46 -34.76
CA ALA A 363 -10.26 -25.11 -36.18
C ALA A 363 -9.08 -24.18 -36.47
N GLY A 364 -7.98 -24.72 -37.00
CA GLY A 364 -6.84 -23.99 -37.52
C GLY A 364 -5.61 -24.87 -37.49
N ASP A 365 -4.44 -24.31 -37.83
CA ASP A 365 -3.18 -25.06 -37.78
C ASP A 365 -2.59 -24.92 -36.37
N ASP A 366 -2.92 -25.84 -35.47
CA ASP A 366 -2.63 -25.70 -34.04
C ASP A 366 -1.28 -26.29 -33.63
N THR A 367 -0.72 -25.79 -32.53
CA THR A 367 0.54 -26.25 -31.94
C THR A 367 0.37 -26.67 -30.49
N TYR A 368 0.78 -27.90 -30.16
CA TYR A 368 0.69 -28.47 -28.81
C TYR A 368 2.06 -28.71 -28.21
N ILE A 369 2.26 -28.31 -26.96
CA ILE A 369 3.40 -28.72 -26.16
C ILE A 369 3.01 -29.89 -25.27
N VAL A 370 3.71 -31.01 -25.43
CA VAL A 370 3.48 -32.23 -24.66
C VAL A 370 4.74 -32.54 -23.85
N ASP A 371 4.67 -32.30 -22.54
CA ASP A 371 5.80 -32.53 -21.63
C ASP A 371 5.52 -33.61 -20.57
N ASN A 372 4.27 -34.08 -20.48
CA ASN A 372 3.86 -35.14 -19.57
C ASN A 372 3.25 -36.32 -20.33
N ILE A 373 3.58 -37.54 -19.90
CA ILE A 373 3.04 -38.77 -20.51
C ILE A 373 1.52 -38.92 -20.31
N GLY A 374 0.96 -38.18 -19.36
CA GLY A 374 -0.48 -38.11 -19.10
C GLY A 374 -1.24 -37.20 -20.06
N ASP A 375 -0.55 -36.40 -20.87
CA ASP A 375 -1.20 -35.42 -21.76
C ASP A 375 -1.98 -36.10 -22.88
N THR A 376 -3.10 -35.49 -23.22
CA THR A 376 -3.99 -35.93 -24.28
C THR A 376 -4.34 -34.78 -25.20
N ILE A 377 -4.30 -35.05 -26.51
CA ILE A 377 -4.72 -34.11 -27.56
C ILE A 377 -5.99 -34.66 -28.21
N VAL A 378 -6.95 -33.79 -28.52
CA VAL A 378 -8.19 -34.16 -29.22
C VAL A 378 -8.46 -33.24 -30.40
N GLU A 379 -8.34 -33.81 -31.61
CA GLU A 379 -8.64 -33.15 -32.89
C GLU A 379 -9.72 -33.88 -33.68
N ALA A 380 -10.58 -33.12 -34.38
CA ALA A 380 -11.52 -33.68 -35.34
C ALA A 380 -10.97 -33.62 -36.78
N ALA A 381 -11.61 -34.36 -37.67
CA ALA A 381 -11.18 -34.41 -39.06
C ALA A 381 -11.47 -33.09 -39.79
N ASN A 382 -10.47 -32.58 -40.53
CA ASN A 382 -10.52 -31.35 -41.31
C ASN A 382 -10.58 -30.06 -40.47
N GLU A 383 -9.98 -30.06 -39.28
CA GLU A 383 -9.87 -28.86 -38.45
C GLU A 383 -8.60 -28.06 -38.73
N GLY A 384 -7.51 -28.69 -39.19
CA GLY A 384 -6.38 -27.99 -39.81
C GLY A 384 -5.18 -28.90 -40.05
N TYR A 385 -3.97 -28.32 -39.99
CA TYR A 385 -2.71 -29.05 -39.95
C TYR A 385 -1.98 -28.80 -38.64
N ASP A 386 -1.88 -29.85 -37.83
CA ASP A 386 -1.50 -29.70 -36.44
C ASP A 386 -0.09 -30.21 -36.14
N ILE A 387 0.59 -29.52 -35.22
CA ILE A 387 1.98 -29.78 -34.83
C ILE A 387 2.05 -30.11 -33.35
N VAL A 388 2.65 -31.26 -33.01
CA VAL A 388 2.94 -31.63 -31.64
C VAL A 388 4.43 -31.51 -31.36
N HIS A 389 4.82 -30.71 -30.37
CA HIS A 389 6.17 -30.68 -29.82
C HIS A 389 6.22 -31.50 -28.52
N ALA A 390 6.65 -32.77 -28.64
CA ALA A 390 6.76 -33.66 -27.49
C ALA A 390 8.19 -33.71 -26.91
N SER A 391 8.30 -33.55 -25.59
CA SER A 391 9.54 -33.83 -24.84
C SER A 391 9.52 -35.17 -24.10
N VAL A 392 8.39 -35.90 -24.21
CA VAL A 392 8.16 -37.26 -23.69
C VAL A 392 7.81 -38.23 -24.83
N ASP A 393 7.77 -39.52 -24.51
CA ASP A 393 7.28 -40.55 -25.43
C ASP A 393 5.78 -40.31 -25.71
N PHE A 394 5.47 -39.66 -26.84
CA PHE A 394 4.11 -39.38 -27.27
C PHE A 394 3.74 -40.18 -28.52
N ARG A 395 2.48 -40.61 -28.61
CA ARG A 395 1.92 -41.25 -29.80
C ARG A 395 0.86 -40.32 -30.37
N LEU A 396 1.06 -39.90 -31.61
CA LEU A 396 0.06 -39.13 -32.35
C LEU A 396 -1.29 -39.87 -32.35
N ALA A 397 -2.32 -39.16 -31.90
CA ALA A 397 -3.72 -39.56 -32.00
C ALA A 397 -4.20 -39.48 -33.46
N ASP A 398 -5.43 -39.92 -33.71
CA ASP A 398 -6.05 -39.76 -35.03
C ASP A 398 -6.18 -38.27 -35.37
N ASN A 399 -5.97 -37.90 -36.64
CA ASN A 399 -6.04 -36.53 -37.19
C ASN A 399 -4.95 -35.55 -36.72
N LEU A 400 -3.82 -36.04 -36.19
CA LEU A 400 -2.63 -35.21 -36.01
C LEU A 400 -1.62 -35.47 -37.13
N GLU A 401 -1.09 -34.39 -37.72
CA GLU A 401 -0.28 -34.48 -38.93
C GLU A 401 1.24 -34.48 -38.68
N ALA A 402 1.73 -33.81 -37.62
CA ALA A 402 3.16 -33.70 -37.35
C ALA A 402 3.58 -33.86 -35.88
N LEU A 403 4.80 -34.39 -35.70
CA LEU A 403 5.55 -34.54 -34.45
C LEU A 403 6.96 -33.96 -34.60
#